data_AF-A0A4U8SBT4-F1
#
_entry.id   AF-A0A4U8SBT4-F1
#
_cell.length_a   1.000
_cell.length_b   1.000
_cell.length_c   1.000
_cell.angle_alpha   90.00
_cell.angle_beta   90.00
_cell.angle_gamma   90.00
#
_symmetry.space_group_name_H-M   'P 1'
#
loop_
_entity.id
_entity.type
_entity.pdbx_description
1 polymer ?
#
loop_
_entity_poly.entity_id
_entity_poly.type
_entity_poly.pdbx_seq_one_letter_code
_entity_poly.pdbx_strand_id
1 'polypeptide(L)' 'MVKLGFFGVVIASVFSACSSEPKSVEYYSDPKNTKELEVKIQECNKKLLKRNRNEHLDCENAYQANYRKSFKKENFLVH' A
#
# COMPACT_ATOMS: atom_id res chain seq x y z
N MET A 1 27.10 34.46 -9.20
CA MET A 1 26.51 33.34 -9.96
C MET A 1 26.45 32.12 -9.06
N VAL A 2 25.30 31.87 -8.43
CA VAL A 2 25.10 30.69 -7.57
C VAL A 2 24.48 29.59 -8.44
N LYS A 3 25.29 28.58 -8.77
CA LYS A 3 24.86 27.40 -9.54
C LYS A 3 24.33 26.36 -8.57
N LEU A 4 23.14 26.62 -8.00
CA LEU A 4 22.40 25.65 -7.19
C LEU A 4 21.68 24.69 -8.13
N GLY A 5 22.37 23.61 -8.48
CA GLY A 5 21.77 22.44 -9.12
C GLY A 5 20.76 21.83 -8.17
N PHE A 6 19.50 22.25 -8.29
CA PHE A 6 18.38 21.66 -7.57
C PHE A 6 18.06 20.30 -8.21
N PHE A 7 18.85 19.27 -7.87
CA PHE A 7 18.42 17.88 -7.96
C PHE A 7 17.42 17.61 -6.83
N GLY A 8 16.31 18.34 -6.86
CA GLY A 8 15.15 18.04 -6.04
C GLY A 8 14.31 17.03 -6.80
N VAL A 9 14.62 15.75 -6.56
CA VAL A 9 13.83 14.57 -6.95
C VAL A 9 12.35 14.94 -7.00
N VAL A 10 11.79 14.90 -8.19
CA VAL A 10 10.34 14.83 -8.39
C VAL A 10 9.90 13.62 -7.59
N ILE A 11 9.41 13.83 -6.36
CA ILE A 11 8.72 12.79 -5.62
C ILE A 11 7.50 12.52 -6.48
N ALA A 12 7.61 11.47 -7.28
CA ALA A 12 6.62 11.11 -8.26
C ALA A 12 5.28 11.07 -7.54
N SER A 13 4.46 12.08 -7.79
CA SER A 13 3.05 12.13 -7.43
C SER A 13 2.27 11.18 -8.34
N VAL A 14 2.78 9.96 -8.49
CA VAL A 14 2.10 8.84 -9.13
C VAL A 14 1.25 8.13 -8.07
N PHE A 15 0.36 8.91 -7.42
CA PHE A 15 -0.99 8.39 -7.21
C PHE A 15 -1.72 8.54 -8.55
N SER A 16 -1.17 7.89 -9.58
CA SER A 16 -1.87 7.64 -10.81
C SER A 16 -3.03 6.75 -10.42
N ALA A 17 -4.21 7.36 -10.27
CA ALA A 17 -5.49 6.68 -10.23
C ALA A 17 -5.79 6.01 -11.61
N CYS A 18 -4.82 5.31 -12.19
CA CYS A 18 -5.07 4.30 -13.18
C CYS A 18 -5.63 3.11 -12.41
N SER A 19 -6.78 2.60 -12.85
CA SER A 19 -7.31 1.30 -12.45
C SER A 19 -6.30 0.22 -12.82
N SER A 20 -5.26 0.10 -12.00
CA SER A 20 -4.25 -0.93 -12.09
C SER A 20 -4.93 -2.22 -11.66
N GLU A 21 -4.51 -3.34 -12.23
CA GLU A 21 -5.00 -4.63 -11.76
C GLU A 21 -4.78 -4.73 -10.25
N PRO A 22 -5.78 -5.21 -9.51
CA PRO A 22 -5.69 -5.31 -8.05
C PRO A 22 -4.54 -6.24 -7.69
N LYS A 23 -3.70 -5.82 -6.76
CA LYS A 23 -2.58 -6.64 -6.29
C LYS A 23 -3.11 -7.74 -5.38
N SER A 24 -2.47 -8.91 -5.41
CA SER A 24 -2.92 -10.05 -4.62
C SER A 24 -2.54 -9.93 -3.14
N VAL A 25 -3.12 -10.80 -2.31
CA VAL A 25 -2.80 -10.89 -0.89
C VAL A 25 -1.33 -11.31 -0.70
N GLU A 26 -0.83 -12.20 -1.55
CA GLU A 26 0.55 -12.69 -1.54
C GLU A 26 1.54 -11.57 -1.83
N TYR A 27 1.22 -10.68 -2.79
CA TYR A 27 2.01 -9.50 -3.06
C TYR A 27 2.19 -8.65 -1.80
N TYR A 28 1.09 -8.30 -1.12
CA TYR A 28 1.13 -7.50 0.10
C TYR A 28 1.72 -8.23 1.31
N SER A 29 1.72 -9.57 1.29
CA SER A 29 2.29 -10.39 2.36
C SER A 29 3.81 -10.53 2.26
N ASP A 30 4.42 -10.18 1.13
CA ASP A 30 5.87 -10.20 0.97
C ASP A 30 6.53 -9.10 1.84
N PRO A 31 7.54 -9.42 2.68
CA PRO A 31 8.26 -8.44 3.48
C PRO A 31 8.78 -7.23 2.69
N LYS A 32 9.15 -7.41 1.41
CA LYS A 32 9.65 -6.35 0.52
C LYS A 32 8.57 -5.30 0.22
N ASN A 33 7.29 -5.66 0.32
CA ASN A 33 6.16 -4.80 -0.01
C ASN A 33 5.51 -4.16 1.23
N THR A 34 6.14 -4.27 2.41
CA THR A 34 5.59 -3.75 3.68
C THR A 34 5.23 -2.27 3.62
N LYS A 35 6.10 -1.43 3.04
CA LYS A 35 5.83 0.02 2.91
C LYS A 35 4.65 0.31 2.00
N GLU A 36 4.49 -0.49 0.94
CA GLU A 36 3.40 -0.33 -0.01
C GLU A 36 2.07 -0.76 0.61
N LEU A 37 2.07 -1.84 1.41
CA LEU A 37 0.92 -2.26 2.20
C LEU A 37 0.45 -1.14 3.14
N GLU A 38 1.36 -0.50 3.88
CA GLU A 38 1.02 0.60 4.80
C GLU A 38 0.40 1.79 4.07
N VAL A 39 0.99 2.21 2.95
CA VAL A 39 0.45 3.31 2.12
C VAL A 39 -0.92 2.95 1.56
N LYS A 40 -1.10 1.72 1.07
CA LYS A 40 -2.37 1.24 0.52
C LYS A 40 -3.47 1.22 1.59
N ILE A 41 -3.20 0.74 2.80
CA ILE A 41 -4.17 0.76 3.91
C ILE A 41 -4.59 2.19 4.24
N GLN A 42 -3.64 3.13 4.29
CA GLN A 42 -3.97 4.55 4.51
C GLN A 42 -4.82 5.14 3.37
N GLU A 43 -4.53 4.77 2.12
CA GLU A 43 -5.34 5.16 0.96
C GLU A 43 -6.78 4.62 1.07
N CYS A 44 -6.93 3.33 1.40
CA CYS A 44 -8.21 2.66 1.56
C CYS A 44 -9.04 3.26 2.71
N ASN A 45 -8.40 3.64 3.82
CA ASN A 45 -9.08 4.29 4.95
C ASN A 45 -9.57 5.71 4.62
N LYS A 46 -8.88 6.43 3.71
CA LYS A 46 -9.27 7.79 3.31
C LYS A 46 -10.40 7.80 2.28
N LYS A 47 -10.54 6.74 1.48
CA LYS A 47 -11.61 6.62 0.47
C LYS A 47 -12.91 6.18 1.15
N LEU A 48 -13.76 7.15 1.50
CA LEU A 48 -15.11 6.94 2.06
C LEU A 48 -16.00 6.01 1.19
N LEU A 49 -15.75 5.98 -0.12
CA LEU A 49 -16.39 5.07 -1.07
C LEU A 49 -15.34 4.58 -2.08
N LYS A 50 -15.16 3.27 -2.19
CA LYS A 50 -14.28 2.66 -3.19
C LYS A 50 -14.91 2.88 -4.57
N ARG A 51 -14.22 3.55 -5.51
CA ARG A 51 -14.85 4.07 -6.74
C ARG A 51 -15.07 3.01 -7.80
N ASN A 52 -14.34 1.89 -7.75
CA ASN A 52 -14.49 0.79 -8.70
C ASN A 52 -14.15 -0.58 -8.07
N ARG A 53 -14.51 -1.66 -8.78
CA ARG A 53 -14.31 -3.06 -8.34
C ARG A 53 -12.84 -3.38 -8.09
N ASN A 54 -11.93 -2.85 -8.90
CA ASN A 54 -10.50 -3.14 -8.79
C ASN A 54 -9.91 -2.50 -7.52
N GLU A 55 -10.22 -1.22 -7.27
CA GLU A 55 -9.89 -0.56 -6.00
C GLU A 55 -10.52 -1.29 -4.81
N HIS A 56 -11.72 -1.85 -5.00
CA HIS A 56 -12.35 -2.63 -3.95
C HIS A 56 -11.55 -3.86 -3.57
N LEU A 57 -11.21 -4.67 -4.56
CA LEU A 57 -10.45 -5.89 -4.42
C LEU A 57 -9.02 -5.64 -3.93
N ASP A 58 -8.36 -4.58 -4.42
CA ASP A 58 -7.01 -4.17 -4.00
C ASP A 58 -7.00 -3.82 -2.50
N CYS A 59 -8.00 -3.07 -2.03
CA CYS A 59 -8.15 -2.76 -0.61
C CYS A 59 -8.45 -4.01 0.24
N GLU A 60 -9.33 -4.91 -0.23
CA GLU A 60 -9.60 -6.16 0.49
C GLU A 60 -8.35 -7.01 0.66
N ASN A 61 -7.56 -7.15 -0.42
CA ASN A 61 -6.31 -7.91 -0.39
C ASN A 61 -5.29 -7.28 0.57
N ALA A 62 -5.17 -5.95 0.56
CA ALA A 62 -4.32 -5.23 1.50
C ALA A 62 -4.78 -5.43 2.96
N TYR A 63 -6.07 -5.29 3.27
CA TYR A 63 -6.59 -5.51 4.62
C TYR A 63 -6.37 -6.95 5.08
N GLN A 64 -6.59 -7.93 4.20
CA GLN A 64 -6.37 -9.33 4.52
C GLN A 64 -4.90 -9.63 4.82
N ALA A 65 -3.97 -9.08 4.02
CA ALA A 65 -2.54 -9.21 4.27
C ALA A 65 -2.13 -8.56 5.60
N ASN A 66 -2.66 -7.36 5.91
CA ASN A 66 -2.41 -6.67 7.16
C ASN A 66 -2.93 -7.46 8.38
N TYR A 67 -4.14 -8.02 8.29
CA TYR A 67 -4.71 -8.87 9.33
C TYR A 67 -3.87 -10.12 9.57
N ARG A 68 -3.46 -10.82 8.48
CA ARG A 68 -2.57 -11.99 8.56
C ARG A 68 -1.22 -11.64 9.21
N LYS A 69 -0.66 -10.47 8.92
CA LYS A 69 0.58 -9.98 9.55
C LYS A 69 0.39 -9.78 11.05
N SER A 70 -0.70 -9.17 11.48
CA SER A 70 -1.02 -8.98 12.90
C SER A 70 -1.24 -10.31 13.62
N PHE A 71 -1.98 -11.25 13.01
CA PHE A 71 -2.21 -12.56 13.61
C PHE A 71 -0.93 -13.41 13.73
N LYS A 72 -0.05 -13.36 12.72
CA LYS A 72 1.28 -13.98 12.81
C LYS A 72 2.12 -13.36 13.93
N LYS A 73 2.03 -12.03 14.10
CA LYS A 73 2.71 -11.31 15.17
C LYS A 73 2.20 -11.71 16.55
N GLU A 74 0.88 -11.85 16.73
CA GLU A 74 0.29 -12.30 17.99
C GLU A 74 0.73 -13.73 18.34
N ASN A 75 0.68 -14.67 17.39
CA ASN A 75 1.14 -16.04 17.64
C ASN A 75 2.64 -16.14 17.93
N PHE A 76 3.46 -15.27 17.33
CA PHE A 76 4.90 -15.22 17.62
C PHE A 76 5.21 -14.67 19.02
N LEU A 77 4.34 -13.84 19.60
CA LEU A 77 4.54 -13.27 20.93
C LEU A 77 4.04 -14.16 22.08
N VAL A 78 3.34 -15.26 21.77
CA VAL A 78 2.78 -16.21 22.74
C VAL A 78 3.69 -17.43 22.98
N HIS A 79 4.75 -17.59 22.17
CA HIS A 79 5.81 -18.59 22.32
C HIS A 79 7.12 -17.96 22.77
#